data_AF-A0A349DEN9-F1
#
_entry.id   AF-A0A349DEN9-F1
#
_cell.length_a   1.000
_cell.length_b   1.000
_cell.length_c   1.000
_cell.angle_alpha   90.00
_cell.angle_beta   90.00
_cell.angle_gamma   90.00
#
_symmetry.space_group_name_H-M   'P 1'
#
loop_
_entity.id
_entity.type
_entity.pdbx_description
1 polymer ?
#
loop_
_entity_poly.entity_id
_entity_poly.type
_entity_poly.pdbx_seq_one_letter_code
_entity_poly.pdbx_strand_id
1 'polypeptide(L)'
;MAVLNHSVGFAELTPDALTRADVNADGRVDSSDALDILRYSVGMIDSFKAEQNTDCTDKAVASFDRALTKVSDKLPSYILKESIKSDVEDIKLSGAVTVLIPSSKLREMEEQAKKENSLDRVYTRVVKQKSDDSVKRMIPRIDLTDLSKFKSVSAKETPNGRYVLTIIFKDETNPKANSPIVKATGLGSYEDVKKELEESDGVEGAKSTVDSLTVTYKNCVLTCEIDSDSDEFLNIEWSADILSESKVTTAGLTVWMKSSGKRGARYLDFGY
;
A
#
# COMPACT_ATOMS: atom_id res chain seq x y z
N MET A 1 9.32 -31.43 13.40
CA MET A 1 9.61 -32.58 14.29
C MET A 1 10.93 -32.43 15.04
N ALA A 2 12.05 -32.07 14.38
CA ALA A 2 13.35 -31.93 15.06
C ALA A 2 13.37 -30.89 16.20
N VAL A 3 12.78 -29.70 15.99
CA VAL A 3 12.67 -28.62 17.00
C VAL A 3 11.87 -29.06 18.22
N LEU A 4 10.75 -29.76 18.03
CA LEU A 4 9.95 -30.30 19.13
C LEU A 4 10.72 -31.36 19.92
N ASN A 5 11.33 -32.33 19.24
CA ASN A 5 12.13 -33.37 19.90
C ASN A 5 13.29 -32.76 20.70
N HIS A 6 13.88 -31.67 20.22
CA HIS A 6 14.89 -30.92 20.96
C HIS A 6 14.31 -30.23 22.20
N SER A 7 13.19 -29.53 22.08
CA SER A 7 12.56 -28.78 23.18
C SER A 7 12.17 -29.65 24.39
N VAL A 8 11.90 -30.94 24.17
CA VAL A 8 11.58 -31.91 25.23
C VAL A 8 12.75 -32.82 25.62
N GLY A 9 13.96 -32.53 25.13
CA GLY A 9 15.19 -33.24 25.49
C GLY A 9 15.36 -34.63 24.86
N PHE A 10 14.59 -34.99 23.84
CA PHE A 10 14.72 -36.26 23.12
C PHE A 10 15.79 -36.26 22.03
N ALA A 11 16.28 -35.09 21.62
CA ALA A 11 17.33 -34.96 20.61
C ALA A 11 18.21 -33.73 20.84
N GLU A 12 19.52 -33.87 20.64
CA GLU A 12 20.43 -32.73 20.61
C GLU A 12 20.54 -32.19 19.18
N LEU A 13 20.53 -30.86 19.06
CA LEU A 13 20.79 -30.17 17.81
C LEU A 13 22.25 -29.73 17.76
N THR A 14 22.84 -29.77 16.57
CA THR A 14 24.17 -29.17 16.35
C THR A 14 24.09 -27.64 16.51
N PRO A 15 25.19 -26.94 16.79
CA PRO A 15 25.20 -25.48 16.89
C PRO A 15 24.57 -24.79 15.67
N ASP A 16 24.92 -25.21 14.46
CA ASP A 16 24.32 -24.69 13.23
C ASP A 16 22.82 -24.98 13.11
N ALA A 17 22.37 -26.13 13.65
CA ALA A 17 20.96 -26.48 13.66
C ALA A 17 20.17 -25.72 14.73
N LEU A 18 20.80 -25.35 15.86
CA LEU A 18 20.22 -24.46 16.86
C LEU A 18 19.96 -23.07 16.26
N THR A 19 20.95 -22.50 15.57
CA THR A 19 20.81 -21.19 14.91
C THR A 19 19.71 -21.18 13.86
N ARG A 20 19.54 -22.26 13.09
CA ARG A 20 18.45 -22.37 12.10
C ARG A 20 17.10 -22.72 12.70
N ALA A 21 17.08 -23.29 13.91
CA ALA A 21 15.87 -23.71 14.59
C ALA A 21 15.23 -22.57 15.40
N ASP A 22 16.02 -21.60 15.86
CA ASP A 22 15.56 -20.33 16.42
C ASP A 22 15.04 -19.43 15.28
N VAL A 23 13.83 -19.72 14.81
CA VAL A 23 13.21 -19.03 13.67
C VAL A 23 12.53 -17.74 14.11
N ASN A 24 12.26 -17.57 15.40
CA ASN A 24 11.66 -16.37 15.94
C ASN A 24 12.70 -15.33 16.42
N ALA A 25 13.99 -15.71 16.46
CA ALA A 25 15.16 -14.93 16.89
C ALA A 25 15.12 -14.48 18.36
N ASP A 26 14.56 -15.30 19.24
CA ASP A 26 14.49 -15.01 20.69
C ASP A 26 15.66 -15.58 21.50
N GLY A 27 16.58 -16.28 20.83
CA GLY A 27 17.76 -16.90 21.43
C GLY A 27 17.48 -18.24 22.11
N ARG A 28 16.27 -18.80 21.96
CA ARG A 28 15.86 -20.11 22.45
C ARG A 28 15.32 -20.94 21.29
N VAL A 29 15.29 -22.25 21.48
CA VAL A 29 14.70 -23.19 20.52
C VAL A 29 13.62 -23.97 21.25
N ASP A 30 12.36 -23.55 21.06
CA ASP A 30 11.23 -24.13 21.81
C ASP A 30 9.97 -24.36 20.95
N SER A 31 8.84 -24.62 21.62
CA SER A 31 7.56 -24.87 20.96
C SER A 31 7.07 -23.70 20.10
N SER A 32 7.53 -22.48 20.37
CA SER A 32 7.20 -21.27 19.63
C SER A 32 7.80 -21.31 18.22
N ASP A 33 9.07 -21.69 18.11
CA ASP A 33 9.74 -21.92 16.82
C ASP A 33 9.06 -23.03 16.01
N ALA A 34 8.70 -24.12 16.69
CA ALA A 34 7.99 -25.22 16.05
C ALA A 34 6.62 -24.79 15.52
N LEU A 35 5.92 -23.92 16.24
CA LEU A 35 4.64 -23.36 15.83
C LEU A 35 4.79 -22.43 14.63
N ASP A 36 5.81 -21.58 14.60
CA ASP A 36 6.06 -20.69 13.48
C ASP A 36 6.49 -21.47 12.23
N ILE A 37 7.31 -22.52 12.36
CA ILE A 37 7.63 -23.46 11.25
C ILE A 37 6.35 -24.10 10.70
N LEU A 38 5.42 -24.51 11.57
CA LEU A 38 4.15 -25.08 11.14
C LEU A 38 3.30 -24.05 10.39
N ARG A 39 3.18 -22.83 10.93
CA ARG A 39 2.47 -21.71 10.29
C ARG A 39 3.04 -21.41 8.90
N TYR A 40 4.36 -21.41 8.76
CA TYR A 40 5.04 -21.22 7.48
C TYR A 40 4.68 -22.36 6.51
N SER A 41 4.77 -23.61 6.97
CA SER A 41 4.45 -24.79 6.14
C SER A 41 3.00 -24.83 5.65
N VAL A 42 2.06 -24.23 6.37
CA VAL A 42 0.64 -24.14 5.96
C VAL A 42 0.31 -22.81 5.25
N GLY A 43 1.30 -21.96 4.98
CA GLY A 43 1.13 -20.70 4.28
C GLY A 43 0.45 -19.59 5.10
N MET A 44 0.44 -19.69 6.43
CA MET A 44 -0.06 -18.64 7.32
C MET A 44 0.93 -17.49 7.53
N ILE A 45 2.23 -17.78 7.42
CA ILE A 45 3.30 -16.79 7.37
C ILE A 45 4.19 -17.09 6.15
N ASP A 46 4.81 -16.06 5.60
CA ASP A 46 5.62 -16.11 4.37
C ASP A 46 7.13 -15.96 4.62
N SER A 47 7.52 -15.68 5.86
CA SER A 47 8.91 -15.51 6.29
C SER A 47 9.04 -15.71 7.81
N PHE A 48 10.25 -16.05 8.26
CA PHE A 48 10.58 -16.16 9.69
C PHE A 48 11.12 -14.84 10.24
N LYS A 49 10.96 -14.59 11.55
CA LYS A 49 11.56 -13.38 12.15
C LYS A 49 13.08 -13.42 12.12
N ALA A 50 13.69 -14.59 12.26
CA ALA A 50 15.13 -14.77 12.12
C ALA A 50 15.65 -14.47 10.70
N GLU A 51 14.78 -14.51 9.68
CA GLU A 51 15.10 -14.05 8.33
C GLU A 51 15.03 -12.52 8.20
N GLN A 52 14.37 -11.84 9.15
CA GLN A 52 14.47 -10.40 9.31
C GLN A 52 15.80 -10.11 10.01
N ASN A 53 16.85 -9.88 9.23
CA ASN A 53 18.09 -9.34 9.76
C ASN A 53 17.79 -7.95 10.34
N THR A 54 17.55 -7.88 11.64
CA THR A 54 17.19 -6.65 12.35
C THR A 54 18.31 -5.62 12.26
N ASP A 55 19.58 -6.04 12.26
CA ASP A 55 20.73 -5.15 12.02
C ASP A 55 20.71 -4.54 10.60
N CYS A 56 20.42 -5.34 9.58
CA CYS A 56 20.23 -4.84 8.20
C CYS A 56 19.02 -3.87 8.13
N THR A 57 17.92 -4.19 8.81
CA THR A 57 16.70 -3.38 8.81
C THR A 57 16.93 -2.04 9.51
N ASP A 58 17.60 -2.03 10.66
CA ASP A 58 17.94 -0.81 11.39
C ASP A 58 18.89 0.07 10.58
N LYS A 59 19.90 -0.51 9.92
CA LYS A 59 20.80 0.21 9.00
C LYS A 59 20.08 0.77 7.79
N ALA A 60 19.13 0.03 7.22
CA ALA A 60 18.32 0.48 6.09
C ALA A 60 17.37 1.61 6.50
N VAL A 61 16.76 1.54 7.68
CA VAL A 61 15.91 2.61 8.24
C VAL A 61 16.75 3.87 8.50
N ALA A 62 17.94 3.73 9.09
CA ALA A 62 18.84 4.86 9.27
C ALA A 62 19.28 5.47 7.93
N SER A 63 19.56 4.64 6.92
CA SER A 63 19.89 5.10 5.56
C SER A 63 18.71 5.79 4.88
N PHE A 64 17.49 5.30 5.12
CA PHE A 64 16.26 5.94 4.66
C PHE A 64 16.14 7.36 5.23
N ASP A 65 16.33 7.55 6.54
CA ASP A 65 16.26 8.87 7.18
C ASP A 65 17.33 9.85 6.67
N ARG A 66 18.53 9.36 6.38
CA ARG A 66 19.59 10.18 5.76
C ARG A 66 19.24 10.55 4.32
N ALA A 67 18.70 9.62 3.55
CA ALA A 67 18.22 9.88 2.19
C ALA A 67 17.04 10.86 2.15
N LEU A 68 16.10 10.79 3.11
CA LEU A 68 15.04 11.79 3.30
C LEU A 68 15.61 13.21 3.44
N THR A 69 16.64 13.34 4.28
CA THR A 69 17.32 14.59 4.54
C THR A 69 18.01 15.10 3.27
N LYS A 70 18.71 14.22 2.55
CA LYS A 70 19.43 14.56 1.31
C LYS A 70 18.49 15.02 0.21
N VAL A 71 17.36 14.35 0.00
CA VAL A 71 16.32 14.77 -0.97
C VAL A 71 15.82 16.18 -0.65
N SER A 72 15.59 16.45 0.64
CA SER A 72 15.08 17.74 1.08
C SER A 72 16.09 18.88 0.85
N ASP A 73 17.39 18.59 0.89
CA ASP A 73 18.47 19.54 0.60
C ASP A 73 18.73 19.70 -0.91
N LYS A 74 18.85 18.60 -1.65
CA LYS A 74 19.31 18.58 -3.04
C LYS A 74 18.23 18.79 -4.08
N LEU A 75 16.96 18.50 -3.73
CA LEU A 75 15.83 18.62 -4.64
C LEU A 75 16.08 17.85 -5.96
N PRO A 76 16.37 16.52 -5.91
CA PRO A 76 16.79 15.77 -7.09
C PRO A 76 15.69 15.71 -8.16
N SER A 77 16.05 15.80 -9.44
CA SER A 77 15.09 15.45 -10.50
C SER A 77 14.82 13.94 -10.50
N TYR A 78 13.65 13.50 -10.98
CA TYR A 78 13.31 12.08 -11.08
C TYR A 78 12.27 11.82 -12.18
N ILE A 79 12.14 10.57 -12.60
CA ILE A 79 11.06 10.07 -13.44
C ILE A 79 9.97 9.49 -12.55
N LEU A 80 8.75 10.00 -12.70
CA LEU A 80 7.54 9.46 -12.07
C LEU A 80 6.77 8.60 -13.06
N LYS A 81 6.49 7.36 -12.67
CA LYS A 81 5.58 6.45 -13.37
C LYS A 81 4.42 6.12 -12.46
N GLU A 82 3.20 6.51 -12.82
CA GLU A 82 1.99 6.20 -12.08
C GLU A 82 1.18 5.15 -12.84
N SER A 83 0.68 4.15 -12.12
CA SER A 83 -0.23 3.13 -12.65
C SER A 83 -1.56 3.23 -11.93
N ILE A 84 -2.64 3.25 -12.72
CA ILE A 84 -4.01 3.27 -12.22
C ILE A 84 -4.78 2.21 -12.99
N LYS A 85 -5.26 1.22 -12.25
CA LYS A 85 -6.21 0.23 -12.74
C LYS A 85 -7.45 0.29 -11.87
N SER A 86 -8.61 0.39 -12.48
CA SER A 86 -9.90 0.28 -11.79
C SER A 86 -10.85 -0.57 -12.63
N ASP A 87 -11.51 -1.49 -11.96
CA ASP A 87 -12.52 -2.37 -12.52
C ASP A 87 -13.81 -2.13 -11.72
N VAL A 88 -14.89 -1.74 -12.41
CA VAL A 88 -16.21 -1.72 -11.77
C VAL A 88 -16.73 -3.15 -11.74
N GLU A 89 -16.93 -3.70 -10.54
CA GLU A 89 -17.37 -5.08 -10.36
C GLU A 89 -18.87 -5.20 -10.60
N ASP A 90 -19.64 -4.32 -9.96
CA ASP A 90 -21.10 -4.31 -10.00
C ASP A 90 -21.64 -2.88 -9.88
N ILE A 91 -22.74 -2.61 -10.56
CA ILE A 91 -23.43 -1.31 -10.52
C ILE A 91 -24.93 -1.55 -10.60
N LYS A 92 -25.69 -0.85 -9.76
CA LYS A 92 -27.15 -0.95 -9.69
C LYS A 92 -27.77 0.43 -9.65
N LEU A 93 -28.70 0.69 -10.56
CA LEU A 93 -29.44 1.95 -10.61
C LEU A 93 -30.88 1.77 -10.12
N SER A 94 -31.36 2.72 -9.33
CA SER A 94 -32.75 2.77 -8.87
C SER A 94 -33.27 4.20 -8.83
N GLY A 95 -34.51 4.42 -9.26
CA GLY A 95 -35.15 5.75 -9.29
C GLY A 95 -36.23 5.91 -8.22
N ALA A 96 -36.40 7.13 -7.72
CA ALA A 96 -37.59 7.50 -6.94
C ALA A 96 -38.86 7.43 -7.83
N VAL A 97 -40.01 7.16 -7.21
CA VAL A 97 -41.33 6.97 -7.86
C VAL A 97 -41.73 8.11 -8.82
N THR A 98 -41.13 9.29 -8.68
CA THR A 98 -41.33 10.46 -9.55
C THR A 98 -40.62 10.37 -10.92
N VAL A 99 -39.62 9.50 -11.09
CA VAL A 99 -38.85 9.35 -12.33
C VAL A 99 -39.12 7.95 -12.91
N LEU A 100 -40.12 7.84 -13.78
CA LEU A 100 -40.51 6.58 -14.44
C LEU A 100 -39.48 6.19 -15.51
N ILE A 101 -38.39 5.53 -15.11
CA ILE A 101 -37.41 4.94 -16.04
C ILE A 101 -37.70 3.44 -16.20
N PRO A 102 -37.85 2.93 -17.43
CA PRO A 102 -38.00 1.49 -17.68
C PRO A 102 -36.77 0.68 -17.21
N SER A 103 -36.99 -0.52 -16.68
CA SER A 103 -35.91 -1.38 -16.18
C SER A 103 -34.87 -1.76 -17.25
N SER A 104 -35.27 -1.88 -18.51
CA SER A 104 -34.35 -2.14 -19.63
C SER A 104 -33.39 -0.99 -19.87
N LYS A 105 -33.89 0.25 -19.80
CA LYS A 105 -33.07 1.47 -19.88
C LYS A 105 -32.10 1.58 -18.71
N LEU A 106 -32.53 1.22 -17.50
CA LEU A 106 -31.63 1.17 -16.35
C LEU A 106 -30.49 0.19 -16.58
N ARG A 107 -30.78 -1.00 -17.12
CA ARG A 107 -29.74 -2.00 -17.41
C ARG A 107 -28.75 -1.55 -18.49
N GLU A 108 -29.22 -0.87 -19.53
CA GLU A 108 -28.34 -0.26 -20.54
C GLU A 108 -27.42 0.80 -19.91
N MET A 109 -27.95 1.62 -19.00
CA MET A 109 -27.17 2.62 -18.27
C MET A 109 -26.14 1.98 -17.32
N GLU A 110 -26.51 0.90 -16.64
CA GLU A 110 -25.60 0.10 -15.79
C GLU A 110 -24.43 -0.45 -16.63
N GLU A 111 -24.72 -1.10 -17.75
CA GLU A 111 -23.70 -1.68 -18.64
C GLU A 111 -22.76 -0.61 -19.22
N GLN A 112 -23.29 0.55 -19.62
CA GLN A 112 -22.49 1.66 -20.12
C GLN A 112 -21.62 2.27 -19.03
N ALA A 113 -22.19 2.56 -17.86
CA ALA A 113 -21.45 3.11 -16.72
C ALA A 113 -20.32 2.17 -16.28
N LYS A 114 -20.54 0.85 -16.30
CA LYS A 114 -19.49 -0.13 -15.99
C LYS A 114 -18.29 -0.01 -16.94
N LYS A 115 -18.54 0.19 -18.23
CA LYS A 115 -17.50 0.32 -19.24
C LYS A 115 -16.75 1.66 -19.14
N GLU A 116 -17.45 2.75 -18.88
CA GLU A 116 -16.87 4.10 -18.80
C GLU A 116 -16.03 4.31 -17.53
N ASN A 117 -16.40 3.66 -16.43
CA ASN A 117 -15.72 3.78 -15.14
C ASN A 117 -14.59 2.76 -14.92
N SER A 118 -14.41 1.81 -15.85
CA SER A 118 -13.25 0.90 -15.84
C SER A 118 -12.07 1.55 -16.54
N LEU A 119 -10.89 1.54 -15.91
CA LEU A 119 -9.69 2.21 -16.39
C LEU A 119 -8.47 1.29 -16.25
N ASP A 120 -7.60 1.31 -17.25
CA ASP A 120 -6.26 0.74 -17.17
C ASP A 120 -5.30 1.72 -17.85
N ARG A 121 -4.53 2.45 -17.05
CA ARG A 121 -3.67 3.55 -17.53
C ARG A 121 -2.34 3.57 -16.81
N VAL A 122 -1.30 3.88 -17.58
CA VAL A 122 0.04 4.15 -17.09
C VAL A 122 0.47 5.52 -17.58
N TYR A 123 0.86 6.39 -16.65
CA TYR A 123 1.33 7.73 -16.91
C TYR A 123 2.83 7.80 -16.62
N THR A 124 3.61 8.40 -17.51
CA THR A 124 5.04 8.65 -17.30
C THR A 124 5.33 10.13 -17.43
N ARG A 125 5.99 10.72 -16.44
CA ARG A 125 6.37 12.12 -16.42
C ARG A 125 7.78 12.30 -15.88
N VAL A 126 8.56 13.14 -16.56
CA VAL A 126 9.83 13.65 -16.01
C VAL A 126 9.52 14.81 -15.07
N VAL A 127 9.92 14.70 -13.81
CA VAL A 127 9.74 15.73 -12.80
C VAL A 127 11.08 16.42 -12.59
N LYS A 128 11.19 17.66 -13.08
CA LYS A 128 12.30 18.57 -12.76
C LYS A 128 11.92 19.34 -11.51
N GLN A 129 12.58 19.09 -10.39
CA GLN A 129 12.33 19.85 -9.17
C GLN A 129 12.86 21.27 -9.35
N LYS A 130 11.99 22.26 -9.13
CA LYS A 130 12.31 23.70 -9.20
C LYS A 130 11.78 24.50 -8.01
N SER A 131 11.15 23.84 -7.04
CA SER A 131 10.52 24.45 -5.86
C SER A 131 10.14 23.39 -4.82
N ASP A 132 10.00 23.78 -3.56
CA ASP A 132 9.53 22.95 -2.43
C ASP A 132 8.28 22.10 -2.74
N ASP A 133 7.37 22.59 -3.59
CA ASP A 133 6.15 21.87 -3.98
C ASP A 133 6.40 20.58 -4.77
N SER A 134 7.56 20.47 -5.43
CA SER A 134 7.93 19.26 -6.18
C SER A 134 8.49 18.16 -5.26
N VAL A 135 9.20 18.52 -4.19
CA VAL A 135 9.62 17.58 -3.12
C VAL A 135 8.41 16.99 -2.42
N LYS A 136 7.36 17.80 -2.19
CA LYS A 136 6.10 17.33 -1.59
C LYS A 136 5.38 16.26 -2.42
N ARG A 137 5.64 16.23 -3.74
CA ARG A 137 5.06 15.23 -4.66
C ARG A 137 5.91 13.98 -4.75
N MET A 138 7.16 14.06 -4.31
CA MET A 138 7.95 12.88 -4.05
C MET A 138 7.38 12.22 -2.80
N ILE A 139 7.19 10.92 -2.83
CA ILE A 139 7.03 10.17 -1.59
C ILE A 139 8.45 10.06 -1.05
N PRO A 140 8.79 10.82 0.01
CA PRO A 140 8.78 10.21 1.33
C PRO A 140 8.70 11.21 2.52
N ARG A 141 7.63 11.11 3.33
CA ARG A 141 7.59 11.58 4.73
C ARG A 141 6.88 10.53 5.59
N ILE A 142 7.48 9.35 5.61
CA ILE A 142 7.02 8.24 6.43
C ILE A 142 7.91 8.20 7.65
N ASP A 143 7.28 8.24 8.81
CA ASP A 143 7.95 8.13 10.09
C ASP A 143 8.13 6.64 10.43
N LEU A 144 9.38 6.20 10.39
CA LEU A 144 9.79 4.83 10.71
C LEU A 144 10.30 4.68 12.16
N THR A 145 10.11 5.69 13.02
CA THR A 145 10.50 5.60 14.44
C THR A 145 9.67 4.57 15.22
N ASP A 146 8.44 4.30 14.78
CA ASP A 146 7.56 3.30 15.37
C ASP A 146 7.12 2.31 14.30
N LEU A 147 7.91 1.23 14.17
CA LEU A 147 7.68 0.17 13.19
C LEU A 147 6.39 -0.61 13.47
N SER A 148 5.84 -0.56 14.69
CA SER A 148 4.63 -1.29 15.08
C SER A 148 3.36 -0.79 14.35
N LYS A 149 3.42 0.41 13.75
CA LYS A 149 2.37 0.99 12.91
C LYS A 149 2.16 0.20 11.62
N PHE A 150 3.18 -0.51 11.14
CA PHE A 150 3.16 -1.26 9.90
C PHE A 150 2.82 -2.73 10.13
N LYS A 151 2.43 -3.45 9.08
CA LYS A 151 2.23 -4.90 9.13
C LYS A 151 3.59 -5.60 9.21
N SER A 152 4.55 -5.15 8.42
CA SER A 152 5.95 -5.55 8.52
C SER A 152 6.86 -4.49 7.92
N VAL A 153 8.10 -4.45 8.39
CA VAL A 153 9.20 -3.69 7.81
C VAL A 153 10.40 -4.62 7.77
N SER A 154 11.06 -4.70 6.62
CA SER A 154 12.19 -5.59 6.41
C SER A 154 13.14 -4.99 5.39
N ALA A 155 14.43 -5.29 5.50
CA ALA A 155 15.41 -4.87 4.51
C ALA A 155 16.31 -6.02 4.02
N LYS A 156 16.81 -5.87 2.80
CA LYS A 156 17.86 -6.72 2.23
C LYS A 156 19.04 -5.85 1.80
N GLU A 157 20.24 -6.27 2.17
CA GLU A 157 21.47 -5.69 1.64
C GLU A 157 21.84 -6.39 0.34
N THR A 158 22.12 -5.60 -0.69
CA THR A 158 22.59 -6.11 -1.98
C THR A 158 24.12 -6.20 -1.98
N PRO A 159 24.73 -7.03 -2.83
CA PRO A 159 26.20 -7.16 -2.91
C PRO A 159 26.95 -5.86 -3.21
N ASN A 160 26.25 -4.83 -3.70
CA ASN A 160 26.83 -3.53 -4.07
C ASN A 160 26.69 -2.47 -2.97
N GLY A 161 26.41 -2.86 -1.72
CA GLY A 161 26.23 -1.91 -0.62
C GLY A 161 24.95 -1.07 -0.75
N ARG A 162 23.86 -1.68 -1.24
CA ARG A 162 22.55 -1.00 -1.30
C ARG A 162 21.55 -1.69 -0.40
N TYR A 163 20.68 -0.91 0.20
CA TYR A 163 19.55 -1.44 0.94
C TYR A 163 18.29 -1.43 0.08
N VAL A 164 17.58 -2.54 0.08
CA VAL A 164 16.19 -2.63 -0.39
C VAL A 164 15.30 -2.72 0.84
N LEU A 165 14.73 -1.59 1.24
CA LEU A 165 13.78 -1.48 2.35
C LEU A 165 12.37 -1.77 1.82
N THR A 166 11.65 -2.69 2.45
CA THR A 166 10.26 -3.02 2.13
C THR A 166 9.38 -2.79 3.36
N ILE A 167 8.34 -1.99 3.19
CA ILE A 167 7.34 -1.65 4.20
C ILE A 167 5.99 -2.17 3.70
N ILE A 168 5.38 -3.07 4.46
CA ILE A 168 4.03 -3.55 4.22
C ILE A 168 3.10 -2.90 5.23
N PHE A 169 2.09 -2.19 4.74
CA PHE A 169 1.14 -1.49 5.58
C PHE A 169 0.03 -2.45 6.05
N LYS A 170 -0.60 -2.12 7.19
CA LYS A 170 -1.81 -2.82 7.64
C LYS A 170 -2.97 -2.40 6.74
N ASP A 171 -3.81 -3.35 6.33
CA ASP A 171 -5.03 -3.04 5.60
C ASP A 171 -5.89 -2.06 6.42
N GLU A 172 -6.48 -1.07 5.75
CA GLU A 172 -7.25 -0.01 6.40
C GLU A 172 -8.56 0.24 5.67
N THR A 173 -9.67 0.20 6.42
CA THR A 173 -11.01 0.59 5.94
C THR A 173 -11.37 1.97 6.49
N ASN A 174 -11.89 2.82 5.60
CA ASN A 174 -12.21 4.23 5.82
C ASN A 174 -11.01 5.00 6.39
N PRO A 175 -9.92 5.09 5.61
CA PRO A 175 -8.65 5.62 6.08
C PRO A 175 -8.74 7.09 6.44
N LYS A 176 -8.03 7.49 7.50
CA LYS A 176 -7.96 8.90 7.93
C LYS A 176 -6.85 9.64 7.19
N ALA A 177 -6.99 10.96 7.05
CA ALA A 177 -5.98 11.80 6.41
C ALA A 177 -4.56 11.67 7.00
N ASN A 178 -4.46 11.32 8.28
CA ASN A 178 -3.18 11.12 8.95
C ASN A 178 -2.69 9.67 8.98
N SER A 179 -3.42 8.73 8.36
CA SER A 179 -3.04 7.33 8.39
C SER A 179 -1.72 7.08 7.64
N PRO A 180 -0.93 6.07 8.04
CA PRO A 180 0.33 5.78 7.38
C PRO A 180 0.19 5.56 5.88
N ILE A 181 -0.85 4.85 5.41
CA ILE A 181 -1.08 4.59 3.98
C ILE A 181 -1.34 5.90 3.24
N VAL A 182 -2.26 6.74 3.74
CA VAL A 182 -2.62 8.01 3.10
C VAL A 182 -1.40 8.93 2.99
N LYS A 183 -0.64 9.08 4.09
CA LYS A 183 0.58 9.90 4.10
C LYS A 183 1.68 9.34 3.20
N ALA A 184 1.82 8.01 3.15
CA ALA A 184 2.86 7.35 2.38
C ALA A 184 2.60 7.37 0.88
N THR A 185 1.35 7.26 0.45
CA THR A 185 0.99 7.02 -0.96
C THR A 185 0.34 8.24 -1.64
N GLY A 186 -0.18 9.19 -0.86
CA GLY A 186 -1.00 10.28 -1.38
C GLY A 186 -2.38 9.85 -1.88
N LEU A 187 -2.81 8.62 -1.56
CA LEU A 187 -4.20 8.20 -1.73
C LEU A 187 -5.13 9.05 -0.85
N GLY A 188 -6.36 9.31 -1.31
CA GLY A 188 -7.32 10.12 -0.57
C GLY A 188 -7.72 9.49 0.77
N SER A 189 -8.02 10.30 1.77
CA SER A 189 -8.73 9.81 2.95
C SER A 189 -10.19 9.49 2.61
N TYR A 190 -10.90 8.83 3.54
CA TYR A 190 -12.34 8.65 3.42
C TYR A 190 -13.09 9.96 3.13
N GLU A 191 -12.73 11.03 3.84
CA GLU A 191 -13.36 12.34 3.66
C GLU A 191 -13.02 12.97 2.31
N ASP A 192 -11.80 12.78 1.81
CA ASP A 192 -11.40 13.28 0.48
C ASP A 192 -12.20 12.57 -0.61
N VAL A 193 -12.30 11.24 -0.56
CA VAL A 193 -13.07 10.44 -1.53
C VAL A 193 -14.56 10.76 -1.45
N LYS A 194 -15.10 10.92 -0.24
CA LYS A 194 -16.51 11.31 -0.05
C LYS A 194 -16.78 12.67 -0.68
N LYS A 195 -15.90 13.64 -0.43
CA LYS A 195 -16.01 14.98 -0.99
C LYS A 195 -15.94 14.95 -2.51
N GLU A 196 -15.01 14.18 -3.08
CA GLU A 196 -14.93 14.00 -4.54
C GLU A 196 -16.25 13.47 -5.11
N LEU A 197 -16.89 12.47 -4.48
CA LEU A 197 -18.19 11.94 -4.91
C LEU A 197 -19.35 12.96 -4.76
N GLU A 198 -19.30 13.81 -3.74
CA GLU A 198 -20.30 14.87 -3.56
C GLU A 198 -20.14 15.99 -4.61
N GLU A 199 -18.92 16.19 -5.12
CA GLU A 199 -18.56 17.21 -6.10
C GLU A 199 -18.59 16.69 -7.56
N SER A 200 -18.47 15.38 -7.80
CA SER A 200 -18.23 14.80 -9.13
C SER A 200 -19.44 14.66 -10.05
N ASP A 201 -20.68 14.73 -9.56
CA ASP A 201 -21.85 14.28 -10.35
C ASP A 201 -23.03 15.25 -10.35
N GLY A 202 -22.76 16.55 -10.21
CA GLY A 202 -23.79 17.55 -10.39
C GLY A 202 -24.19 17.70 -11.85
N VAL A 203 -25.30 17.09 -12.27
CA VAL A 203 -26.12 17.63 -13.38
C VAL A 203 -26.32 19.11 -13.04
N GLU A 204 -25.94 20.02 -13.94
CA GLU A 204 -25.88 21.47 -13.72
C GLU A 204 -26.90 21.99 -12.67
N GLY A 205 -26.44 22.14 -11.41
CA GLY A 205 -27.25 22.63 -10.27
C GLY A 205 -27.78 21.60 -9.25
N ALA A 206 -27.70 20.29 -9.49
CA ALA A 206 -28.15 19.24 -8.56
C ALA A 206 -26.99 18.76 -7.67
N LYS A 207 -27.17 18.80 -6.34
CA LYS A 207 -26.18 18.29 -5.39
C LYS A 207 -26.35 16.78 -5.20
N SER A 208 -25.26 16.03 -5.29
CA SER A 208 -25.22 14.60 -4.96
C SER A 208 -25.23 14.40 -3.45
N THR A 209 -25.90 13.34 -2.99
CA THR A 209 -25.89 12.90 -1.59
C THR A 209 -25.23 11.52 -1.51
N VAL A 210 -24.18 11.39 -0.71
CA VAL A 210 -23.55 10.08 -0.44
C VAL A 210 -24.31 9.39 0.68
N ASP A 211 -25.20 8.46 0.32
CA ASP A 211 -25.98 7.65 1.26
C ASP A 211 -25.09 6.71 2.09
N SER A 212 -24.11 6.10 1.43
CA SER A 212 -23.12 5.24 2.08
C SER A 212 -21.83 5.21 1.26
N LEU A 213 -20.69 5.13 1.94
CA LEU A 213 -19.39 4.94 1.34
C LEU A 213 -18.55 4.05 2.24
N THR A 214 -17.86 3.09 1.63
CA THR A 214 -16.78 2.34 2.23
C THR A 214 -15.60 2.35 1.27
N VAL A 215 -14.41 2.69 1.78
CA VAL A 215 -13.15 2.64 1.02
C VAL A 215 -12.16 1.81 1.81
N THR A 216 -11.54 0.81 1.19
CA THR A 216 -10.53 -0.03 1.84
C THR A 216 -9.27 -0.07 1.01
N TYR A 217 -8.14 0.16 1.66
CA TYR A 217 -6.80 -0.03 1.10
C TYR A 217 -6.21 -1.33 1.63
N LYS A 218 -5.82 -2.22 0.70
CA LYS A 218 -5.26 -3.53 0.99
C LYS A 218 -3.94 -3.76 0.28
N ASN A 219 -3.16 -4.70 0.79
CA ASN A 219 -1.92 -5.16 0.18
C ASN A 219 -0.99 -3.98 -0.18
N CYS A 220 -0.99 -2.94 0.65
CA CYS A 220 -0.22 -1.75 0.39
C CYS A 220 1.24 -2.03 0.74
N VAL A 221 2.12 -1.84 -0.24
CA VAL A 221 3.56 -2.10 -0.13
C VAL A 221 4.30 -0.88 -0.64
N LEU A 222 5.33 -0.45 0.09
CA LEU A 222 6.33 0.52 -0.33
C LEU A 222 7.70 -0.14 -0.31
N THR A 223 8.46 0.04 -1.37
CA THR A 223 9.84 -0.44 -1.51
C THR A 223 10.73 0.74 -1.86
N CYS A 224 11.85 0.86 -1.16
CA CYS A 224 12.88 1.86 -1.41
C CYS A 224 14.23 1.17 -1.63
N GLU A 225 14.86 1.46 -2.76
CA GLU A 225 16.27 1.13 -3.00
C GLU A 225 17.11 2.35 -2.64
N ILE A 226 18.05 2.16 -1.71
CA ILE A 226 18.87 3.22 -1.13
C ILE A 226 20.33 2.83 -1.29
N ASP A 227 21.13 3.72 -1.87
CA ASP A 227 22.58 3.59 -1.86
C ASP A 227 23.11 3.95 -0.47
N SER A 228 23.80 3.02 0.21
CA SER A 228 24.25 3.27 1.59
C SER A 228 25.46 4.19 1.68
N ASP A 229 26.22 4.33 0.59
CA ASP A 229 27.43 5.16 0.57
C ASP A 229 27.09 6.62 0.27
N SER A 230 26.17 6.86 -0.66
CA SER A 230 25.75 8.20 -1.04
C SER A 230 24.53 8.72 -0.28
N ASP A 231 23.82 7.87 0.47
CA ASP A 231 22.53 8.19 1.11
C ASP A 231 21.49 8.70 0.07
N GLU A 232 21.42 8.06 -1.09
CA GLU A 232 20.52 8.44 -2.19
C GLU A 232 19.46 7.38 -2.45
N PHE A 233 18.22 7.81 -2.61
CA PHE A 233 17.20 6.95 -3.23
C PHE A 233 17.55 6.71 -4.70
N LEU A 234 17.56 5.44 -5.08
CA LEU A 234 17.76 4.98 -6.45
C LEU A 234 16.42 4.62 -7.10
N ASN A 235 15.51 4.06 -6.31
CA ASN A 235 14.16 3.67 -6.71
C ASN A 235 13.23 3.78 -5.50
N ILE A 236 12.04 4.31 -5.72
CA ILE A 236 10.95 4.25 -4.75
C ILE A 236 9.74 3.71 -5.49
N GLU A 237 9.08 2.70 -4.94
CA GLU A 237 7.91 2.09 -5.56
C GLU A 237 6.86 1.80 -4.50
N TRP A 238 5.62 2.18 -4.77
CA TRP A 238 4.51 1.73 -3.94
C TRP A 238 3.37 1.21 -4.79
N SER A 239 2.58 0.32 -4.21
CA SER A 239 1.30 -0.10 -4.76
C SER A 239 0.29 -0.35 -3.65
N ALA A 240 -1.00 -0.24 -3.98
CA ALA A 240 -2.10 -0.58 -3.11
C ALA A 240 -3.29 -1.09 -3.93
N ASP A 241 -3.97 -2.10 -3.40
CA ASP A 241 -5.27 -2.52 -3.88
C ASP A 241 -6.32 -1.64 -3.21
N ILE A 242 -7.25 -1.11 -4.01
CA ILE A 242 -8.31 -0.22 -3.57
C ILE A 242 -9.63 -0.93 -3.80
N LEU A 243 -10.42 -1.08 -2.75
CA LEU A 243 -11.78 -1.59 -2.81
C LEU A 243 -12.72 -0.49 -2.36
N SER A 244 -13.76 -0.21 -3.12
CA SER A 244 -14.80 0.71 -2.68
C SER A 244 -16.19 0.20 -2.97
N GLU A 245 -17.10 0.62 -2.09
CA GLU A 245 -18.52 0.41 -2.23
C GLU A 245 -19.20 1.72 -1.88
N SER A 246 -20.00 2.26 -2.81
CA SER A 246 -20.68 3.53 -2.64
C SER A 246 -22.15 3.42 -3.01
N LYS A 247 -22.95 4.27 -2.39
CA LYS A 247 -24.33 4.52 -2.74
C LYS A 247 -24.52 6.04 -2.76
N VAL A 248 -24.87 6.57 -3.92
CA VAL A 248 -24.98 8.00 -4.17
C VAL A 248 -26.33 8.30 -4.81
N THR A 249 -27.02 9.32 -4.31
CA THR A 249 -28.30 9.80 -4.84
C THR A 249 -28.17 11.20 -5.40
N THR A 250 -28.54 11.38 -6.65
CA THR A 250 -28.51 12.67 -7.36
C THR A 250 -29.83 12.86 -8.08
N ALA A 251 -30.52 13.98 -7.79
CA ALA A 251 -31.82 14.31 -8.39
C ALA A 251 -32.88 13.18 -8.35
N GLY A 252 -32.87 12.37 -7.29
CA GLY A 252 -33.81 11.25 -7.10
C GLY A 252 -33.42 9.94 -7.81
N LEU A 253 -32.30 9.91 -8.52
CA LEU A 253 -31.68 8.68 -9.03
C LEU A 253 -30.60 8.23 -8.05
N THR A 254 -30.64 6.96 -7.66
CA THR A 254 -29.70 6.34 -6.73
C THR A 254 -28.86 5.30 -7.46
N VAL A 255 -27.54 5.47 -7.37
CA VAL A 255 -26.55 4.55 -7.92
C VAL A 255 -25.85 3.87 -6.75
N TRP A 256 -25.91 2.54 -6.73
CA TRP A 256 -25.02 1.73 -5.90
C TRP A 256 -23.91 1.17 -6.79
N MET A 257 -22.66 1.25 -6.35
CA MET A 257 -21.51 0.81 -7.11
C MET A 257 -20.52 0.10 -6.22
N LYS A 258 -19.98 -1.01 -6.71
CA LYS A 258 -18.84 -1.70 -6.13
C LYS A 258 -17.71 -1.76 -7.14
N SER A 259 -16.53 -1.33 -6.72
CA SER A 259 -15.34 -1.33 -7.57
C SER A 259 -14.12 -1.84 -6.83
N SER A 260 -13.20 -2.38 -7.61
CA SER A 260 -11.86 -2.71 -7.17
C SER A 260 -10.86 -2.06 -8.11
N GLY A 261 -9.64 -1.89 -7.63
CA GLY A 261 -8.60 -1.27 -8.41
C GLY A 261 -7.24 -1.49 -7.79
N LYS A 262 -6.22 -1.13 -8.56
CA LYS A 262 -4.85 -1.10 -8.10
C LYS A 262 -4.24 0.23 -8.52
N ARG A 263 -3.62 0.91 -7.56
CA ARG A 263 -2.87 2.13 -7.82
C ARG A 263 -1.44 1.94 -7.37
N GLY A 264 -0.51 2.56 -8.08
CA GLY A 264 0.88 2.57 -7.68
C GLY A 264 1.64 3.71 -8.32
N ALA A 265 2.80 4.01 -7.76
CA ALA A 265 3.75 4.91 -8.39
C ALA A 265 5.18 4.42 -8.19
N ARG A 266 6.02 4.76 -9.16
CA ARG A 266 7.44 4.45 -9.15
C ARG A 266 8.25 5.71 -9.49
N TYR A 267 9.25 5.98 -8.66
CA TYR A 267 10.16 7.11 -8.73
C TYR A 267 11.55 6.55 -9.07
N LEU A 268 12.12 7.01 -10.17
CA LEU A 268 13.32 6.44 -10.78
C LEU A 268 14.24 7.53 -11.29
N ASP A 269 15.47 7.15 -11.64
CA ASP A 269 16.41 8.01 -12.37
C ASP A 269 16.63 9.33 -11.64
N PHE A 270 16.99 9.22 -10.36
CA PHE A 270 17.23 10.37 -9.51
C PHE A 270 18.51 11.08 -9.96
N GLY A 271 18.38 12.37 -10.27
CA GLY A 271 19.50 13.27 -10.54
C GLY A 271 19.67 14.25 -9.39
N TYR A 272 20.52 13.89 -8.42
CA TYR A 272 20.93 14.70 -7.26
C TYR A 272 21.94 15.80 -7.62
#